data_AF-A0A812J5Z0-F1
#
_entry.id   AF-A0A812J5Z0-F1
#
_cell.length_a   1.000
_cell.length_b   1.000
_cell.length_c   1.000
_cell.angle_alpha   90.00
_cell.angle_beta   90.00
_cell.angle_gamma   90.00
#
_symmetry.space_group_name_H-M   'P 1'
#
loop_
_entity.id
_entity.type
_entity.pdbx_description
1 polymer ?
#
loop_
_entity_poly.entity_id
_entity_poly.type
_entity_poly.pdbx_seq_one_letter_code
_entity_poly.pdbx_strand_id
1 'polypeptide(L)'
;MGPSIHVRQSGSFRQVLTLQAAQFADAFASPPSVTSEAYSNDPVFKLHGAQKGRVLQKAIWNSLAKSSPSMQLSDACPGSCVDGRRRAPHQAEFDFTYGGRRVECKGASMVWNPTRHSWYARWHRIKFNLACFDELFLAFHSPGQVDIILHDGHAGVSSWGSRTTALGHMVSFAAGRAIDDPANARQQILAKMLQPSGLCKHFATLSCTSLSEFVADELARESSYFALSCYSGIPLADLSHSARALRLQEVALVIDKMLHPCSTFSLDDGSFGAHADWLRDGLKVEFKSSRLSWNSTARNWRCQFRRIKFASSSPDCQARPAAFDELWLGLYSPRGLTVFQYGGRFGCSTAGVETDLEGHSIFVGGAHGQECPDTALDSILGKLQRSGCKLLATIAW
;
A
#
# COMPACT_ATOMS: atom_id res chain seq x y z
N MET A 1 -32.76 13.64 12.70
CA MET A 1 -32.35 13.23 14.06
C MET A 1 -30.88 13.58 14.20
N GLY A 2 -30.52 14.54 15.06
CA GLY A 2 -29.12 14.86 15.32
C GLY A 2 -28.42 13.69 16.03
N PRO A 3 -27.09 13.58 15.94
CA PRO A 3 -26.36 12.54 16.64
C PRO A 3 -26.57 12.69 18.17
N SER A 4 -27.08 11.64 18.81
CA SER A 4 -27.19 11.59 20.27
C SER A 4 -25.80 11.48 20.89
N ILE A 5 -25.24 12.62 21.29
CA ILE A 5 -24.00 12.66 22.06
C ILE A 5 -24.38 12.38 23.52
N HIS A 6 -24.19 11.14 23.98
CA HIS A 6 -24.30 10.83 25.40
C HIS A 6 -23.09 11.40 26.14
N VAL A 7 -23.24 12.60 26.70
CA VAL A 7 -22.21 13.24 27.54
C VAL A 7 -22.43 12.81 29.00
N ARG A 8 -21.57 11.93 29.53
CA ARG A 8 -21.47 11.70 30.98
C ARG A 8 -20.43 12.65 31.57
N GLN A 9 -20.88 13.71 32.23
CA GLN A 9 -20.01 14.61 32.99
C GLN A 9 -19.87 14.13 34.45
N SER A 10 -18.75 13.49 34.80
CA SER A 10 -18.24 13.47 36.18
C SER A 10 -16.76 13.05 36.16
N GLY A 11 -15.89 13.87 36.78
CA GLY A 11 -14.44 13.65 36.84
C GLY A 11 -13.69 13.91 35.53
N SER A 12 -12.38 14.15 35.58
CA SER A 12 -11.47 14.36 34.44
C SER A 12 -11.31 13.11 33.55
N PHE A 13 -12.41 12.41 33.26
CA PHE A 13 -12.48 11.34 32.28
C PHE A 13 -12.66 11.98 30.92
N ARG A 14 -11.58 12.00 30.13
CA ARG A 14 -11.61 12.41 28.72
C ARG A 14 -12.66 11.55 27.99
N GLN A 15 -13.60 12.23 27.33
CA GLN A 15 -14.73 11.62 26.62
C GLN A 15 -14.24 10.75 25.45
N VAL A 16 -14.75 9.52 25.37
CA VAL A 16 -14.61 8.66 24.19
C VAL A 16 -15.85 8.86 23.32
N LEU A 17 -15.66 9.13 22.02
CA LEU A 17 -16.78 9.28 21.08
C LEU A 17 -17.20 7.91 20.53
N THR A 18 -18.49 7.59 20.63
CA THR A 18 -19.10 6.45 19.93
C THR A 18 -19.94 6.97 18.79
N LEU A 19 -19.54 6.63 17.56
CA LEU A 19 -20.11 7.18 16.33
C LEU A 19 -20.57 6.04 15.40
N GLN A 20 -21.37 6.40 14.40
CA GLN A 20 -21.88 5.51 13.37
C GLN A 20 -21.31 5.91 12.01
N ALA A 21 -21.06 4.95 11.12
CA ALA A 21 -20.52 5.21 9.79
C ALA A 21 -21.37 6.19 8.98
N ALA A 22 -22.69 6.15 9.14
CA ALA A 22 -23.63 7.07 8.49
C ALA A 22 -23.34 8.55 8.78
N GLN A 23 -22.69 8.88 9.91
CA GLN A 23 -22.30 10.26 10.24
C GLN A 23 -21.12 10.76 9.41
N PHE A 24 -20.45 9.86 8.69
CA PHE A 24 -19.30 10.14 7.82
C PHE A 24 -19.63 9.80 6.36
N ALA A 25 -20.92 9.83 5.99
CA ALA A 25 -21.37 9.50 4.64
C ALA A 25 -20.56 10.26 3.59
N ASP A 26 -20.33 11.57 3.74
CA ASP A 26 -19.56 12.36 2.77
C ASP A 26 -18.09 11.91 2.64
N ALA A 27 -17.45 11.60 3.77
CA ALA A 27 -16.07 11.09 3.79
C ALA A 27 -15.99 9.68 3.16
N PHE A 28 -17.06 8.89 3.22
CA PHE A 28 -17.12 7.56 2.60
C PHE A 28 -17.66 7.55 1.16
N ALA A 29 -18.49 8.52 0.79
CA ALA A 29 -19.25 8.57 -0.46
C ALA A 29 -18.55 9.35 -1.57
N SER A 30 -17.35 9.88 -1.32
CA SER A 30 -16.62 10.60 -2.35
C SER A 30 -16.51 9.76 -3.63
N PRO A 31 -16.70 10.39 -4.79
CA PRO A 31 -16.81 9.69 -6.06
C PRO A 31 -15.57 8.82 -6.28
N PRO A 32 -15.73 7.64 -6.91
CA PRO A 32 -14.59 6.82 -7.27
C PRO A 32 -13.62 7.68 -8.09
N SER A 33 -12.32 7.59 -7.78
CA SER A 33 -11.33 8.23 -8.64
C SER A 33 -11.50 7.72 -10.07
N VAL A 34 -11.15 8.53 -11.07
CA VAL A 34 -11.15 8.14 -12.50
C VAL A 34 -10.45 6.78 -12.71
N THR A 35 -9.38 6.51 -11.96
CA THR A 35 -8.73 5.19 -11.97
C THR A 35 -9.65 4.10 -11.44
N SER A 36 -10.21 4.26 -10.24
CA SER A 36 -11.09 3.25 -9.64
C SER A 36 -12.31 2.96 -10.49
N GLU A 37 -12.88 3.98 -11.13
CA GLU A 37 -14.02 3.82 -12.04
C GLU A 37 -13.64 2.99 -13.26
N ALA A 38 -12.51 3.30 -13.90
CA ALA A 38 -12.01 2.57 -15.06
C ALA A 38 -11.73 1.08 -14.75
N TYR A 39 -11.33 0.73 -13.53
CA TYR A 39 -11.07 -0.65 -13.10
C TYR A 39 -12.21 -1.31 -12.30
N SER A 40 -13.41 -0.73 -12.28
CA SER A 40 -14.54 -1.20 -11.45
C SER A 40 -14.82 -2.72 -11.56
N ASN A 41 -14.66 -3.28 -12.76
CA ASN A 41 -14.88 -4.69 -13.07
C ASN A 41 -13.59 -5.52 -13.19
N ASP A 42 -12.44 -4.95 -12.84
CA ASP A 42 -11.14 -5.60 -13.02
C ASP A 42 -10.72 -6.38 -11.75
N PRO A 43 -10.65 -7.73 -11.80
CA PRO A 43 -10.31 -8.54 -10.64
C PRO A 43 -8.85 -8.36 -10.21
N VAL A 44 -7.94 -8.11 -11.15
CA VAL A 44 -6.51 -7.92 -10.85
C VAL A 44 -6.33 -6.60 -10.11
N PHE A 45 -7.10 -5.55 -10.47
CA PHE A 45 -6.97 -4.24 -9.84
C PHE A 45 -7.33 -4.26 -8.35
N LYS A 46 -8.31 -5.08 -7.97
CA LYS A 46 -8.80 -5.28 -6.58
C LYS A 46 -7.79 -5.99 -5.68
N LEU A 47 -6.80 -6.68 -6.25
CA LEU A 47 -5.74 -7.32 -5.47
C LEU A 47 -4.81 -6.31 -4.81
N HIS A 48 -4.36 -6.63 -3.60
CA HIS A 48 -3.33 -5.82 -2.94
C HIS A 48 -1.99 -5.93 -3.68
N GLY A 49 -1.06 -4.99 -3.44
CA GLY A 49 0.20 -4.89 -4.19
C GLY A 49 1.00 -6.19 -4.35
N ALA A 50 1.20 -6.98 -3.30
CA ALA A 50 1.99 -8.23 -3.40
C ALA A 50 1.27 -9.35 -4.17
N GLN A 51 -0.01 -9.62 -3.90
CA GLN A 51 -0.87 -10.54 -4.66
C GLN A 51 -0.91 -10.15 -6.15
N LYS A 52 -1.17 -8.86 -6.43
CA LYS A 52 -1.13 -8.31 -7.79
C LYS A 52 0.20 -8.59 -8.46
N GLY A 53 1.32 -8.33 -7.77
CA GLY A 53 2.66 -8.63 -8.26
C GLY A 53 2.83 -10.11 -8.65
N ARG A 54 2.40 -11.04 -7.79
CA ARG A 54 2.49 -12.48 -8.06
C ARG A 54 1.59 -12.94 -9.20
N VAL A 55 0.36 -12.40 -9.31
CA VAL A 55 -0.53 -12.68 -10.44
C VAL A 55 0.08 -12.18 -11.74
N LEU A 56 0.63 -10.97 -11.77
CA LEU A 56 1.28 -10.41 -12.96
C LEU A 56 2.57 -11.16 -13.31
N GLN A 57 3.34 -11.63 -12.32
CA GLN A 57 4.50 -12.50 -12.55
C GLN A 57 4.09 -13.85 -13.15
N LYS A 58 3.04 -14.51 -12.63
CA LYS A 58 2.48 -15.74 -13.21
C LYS A 58 1.99 -15.51 -14.64
N ALA A 59 1.40 -14.34 -14.92
CA ALA A 59 0.97 -13.97 -16.26
C ALA A 59 2.17 -13.91 -17.24
N ILE A 60 3.26 -13.26 -16.84
CA ILE A 60 4.52 -13.24 -17.62
C ILE A 60 5.05 -14.67 -17.83
N TRP A 61 5.18 -15.44 -16.75
CA TRP A 61 5.67 -16.82 -16.79
C TRP A 61 4.87 -17.68 -17.79
N ASN A 62 3.54 -17.62 -17.72
CA ASN A 62 2.67 -18.41 -18.58
C ASN A 62 2.71 -17.94 -20.04
N SER A 63 2.85 -16.63 -20.29
CA SER A 63 3.09 -16.12 -21.64
C SER A 63 4.41 -16.65 -22.22
N LEU A 64 5.49 -16.65 -21.43
CA LEU A 64 6.79 -17.19 -21.84
C LEU A 64 6.71 -18.68 -22.15
N ALA A 65 6.12 -19.47 -21.24
CA ALA A 65 5.94 -20.92 -21.41
C ALA A 65 5.18 -21.27 -22.70
N LYS A 66 4.13 -20.51 -23.02
CA LYS A 66 3.32 -20.70 -24.23
C LYS A 66 4.08 -20.34 -25.51
N SER A 67 4.81 -19.23 -25.48
CA SER A 67 5.53 -18.71 -26.66
C SER A 67 6.79 -19.49 -27.02
N SER A 68 7.43 -20.18 -26.07
CA SER A 68 8.61 -20.99 -26.31
C SER A 68 8.61 -22.23 -25.42
N PRO A 69 7.83 -23.26 -25.78
CA PRO A 69 7.68 -24.47 -24.96
C PRO A 69 8.99 -25.25 -24.75
N SER A 70 9.98 -25.07 -25.62
CA SER A 70 11.30 -25.70 -25.52
C SER A 70 12.23 -25.02 -24.51
N MET A 71 11.91 -23.79 -24.08
CA MET A 71 12.72 -23.05 -23.12
C MET A 71 12.31 -23.42 -21.70
N GLN A 72 13.27 -23.85 -20.89
CA GLN A 72 13.02 -24.20 -19.50
C GLN A 72 12.75 -22.93 -18.67
N LEU A 73 11.67 -22.96 -17.89
CA LEU A 73 11.39 -21.99 -16.83
C LEU A 73 11.68 -22.64 -15.47
N SER A 74 12.35 -21.92 -14.58
CA SER A 74 12.59 -22.41 -13.22
C SER A 74 12.62 -21.27 -12.21
N ASP A 75 12.20 -21.55 -10.97
CA ASP A 75 12.21 -20.56 -9.89
C ASP A 75 13.63 -20.05 -9.63
N ALA A 76 13.74 -18.78 -9.23
CA ALA A 76 15.02 -18.23 -8.83
C ALA A 76 15.58 -18.97 -7.62
N CYS A 77 16.86 -19.34 -7.66
CA CYS A 77 17.53 -19.91 -6.51
C CYS A 77 17.79 -18.80 -5.47
N PRO A 78 17.23 -18.87 -4.26
CA PRO A 78 17.57 -17.90 -3.23
C PRO A 78 19.04 -18.07 -2.83
N GLY A 79 19.79 -16.97 -2.91
CA GLY A 79 21.19 -16.95 -2.49
C GLY A 79 21.38 -17.14 -0.98
N SER A 80 22.61 -17.01 -0.51
CA SER A 80 22.94 -17.07 0.93
C SER A 80 23.07 -15.67 1.54
N CYS A 81 22.68 -15.53 2.80
CA CYS A 81 23.01 -14.40 3.64
C CYS A 81 24.52 -14.40 3.96
N VAL A 82 25.03 -13.26 4.44
CA VAL A 82 26.44 -13.11 4.85
C VAL A 82 26.84 -14.04 6.00
N ASP A 83 25.86 -14.52 6.77
CA ASP A 83 26.02 -15.51 7.84
C ASP A 83 25.91 -16.97 7.36
N GLY A 84 25.86 -17.19 6.03
CA GLY A 84 25.74 -18.50 5.42
C GLY A 84 24.33 -19.10 5.42
N ARG A 85 23.34 -18.46 6.04
CA ARG A 85 21.95 -18.94 6.02
C ARG A 85 21.34 -18.76 4.64
N ARG A 86 20.52 -19.73 4.19
CA ARG A 86 19.78 -19.62 2.94
C ARG A 86 18.75 -18.49 3.04
N ARG A 87 18.70 -17.62 2.03
CA ARG A 87 17.67 -16.57 1.93
C ARG A 87 16.30 -17.18 1.62
N ALA A 88 15.25 -16.46 1.94
CA ALA A 88 13.92 -16.85 1.50
C ALA A 88 13.78 -16.63 -0.03
N PRO A 89 12.92 -17.38 -0.74
CA PRO A 89 12.74 -17.23 -2.19
C PRO A 89 12.45 -15.80 -2.66
N HIS A 90 11.66 -15.05 -1.90
CA HIS A 90 11.33 -13.64 -2.21
C HIS A 90 12.51 -12.65 -2.04
N GLN A 91 13.67 -13.14 -1.59
CA GLN A 91 14.91 -12.38 -1.45
C GLN A 91 15.94 -12.78 -2.52
N ALA A 92 15.54 -13.59 -3.50
CA ALA A 92 16.35 -13.83 -4.69
C ALA A 92 16.61 -12.51 -5.43
N GLU A 93 17.71 -12.48 -6.19
CA GLU A 93 18.14 -11.27 -6.89
C GLU A 93 17.35 -10.97 -8.17
N PHE A 94 16.61 -11.97 -8.64
CA PHE A 94 15.71 -11.96 -9.79
C PHE A 94 14.53 -12.90 -9.48
N ASP A 95 13.47 -12.87 -10.29
CA ASP A 95 12.23 -13.58 -10.00
C ASP A 95 12.24 -15.03 -10.48
N PHE A 96 12.81 -15.31 -11.66
CA PHE A 96 12.95 -16.67 -12.21
C PHE A 96 13.99 -16.76 -13.33
N THR A 97 14.27 -17.96 -13.85
CA THR A 97 15.07 -18.14 -15.07
C THR A 97 14.25 -18.62 -16.26
N TYR A 98 14.63 -18.20 -17.46
CA TYR A 98 13.99 -18.56 -18.74
C TYR A 98 15.05 -18.87 -19.79
N GLY A 99 15.18 -20.14 -20.16
CA GLY A 99 16.25 -20.61 -21.07
C GLY A 99 17.65 -20.35 -20.49
N GLY A 100 17.81 -20.48 -19.17
CA GLY A 100 19.06 -20.21 -18.45
C GLY A 100 19.34 -18.73 -18.16
N ARG A 101 18.55 -17.80 -18.71
CA ARG A 101 18.68 -16.36 -18.48
C ARG A 101 17.93 -15.95 -17.23
N ARG A 102 18.48 -15.04 -16.43
CA ARG A 102 17.88 -14.51 -15.20
C ARG A 102 16.85 -13.43 -15.56
N VAL A 103 15.64 -13.55 -15.05
CA VAL A 103 14.51 -12.70 -15.40
C VAL A 103 14.02 -11.94 -14.17
N GLU A 104 13.98 -10.62 -14.29
CA GLU A 104 13.27 -9.73 -13.37
C GLU A 104 11.90 -9.37 -13.96
N CYS A 105 10.87 -9.36 -13.12
CA CYS A 105 9.50 -9.05 -13.49
C CYS A 105 8.95 -7.90 -12.65
N LYS A 106 8.40 -6.88 -13.30
CA LYS A 106 7.70 -5.80 -12.60
C LYS A 106 6.31 -5.58 -13.16
N GLY A 107 5.33 -5.49 -12.27
CA GLY A 107 3.96 -5.09 -12.61
C GLY A 107 3.66 -3.64 -12.25
N ALA A 108 2.93 -2.94 -13.11
CA ALA A 108 2.36 -1.63 -12.79
C ALA A 108 0.95 -1.50 -13.37
N SER A 109 0.04 -0.92 -12.60
CA SER A 109 -1.26 -0.49 -13.11
C SER A 109 -1.17 0.93 -13.71
N MET A 110 -1.91 1.17 -14.77
CA MET A 110 -2.13 2.51 -15.31
C MET A 110 -2.99 3.31 -14.32
N VAL A 111 -2.60 4.54 -14.00
CA VAL A 111 -3.27 5.40 -13.00
C VAL A 111 -3.47 6.80 -13.58
N TRP A 112 -4.62 7.40 -13.28
CA TRP A 112 -4.95 8.78 -13.65
C TRP A 112 -4.22 9.76 -12.74
N ASN A 113 -3.54 10.75 -13.32
CA ASN A 113 -2.97 11.89 -12.61
C ASN A 113 -3.90 13.10 -12.75
N PRO A 114 -4.63 13.51 -11.70
CA PRO A 114 -5.54 14.65 -11.79
C PRO A 114 -4.80 15.97 -12.05
N THR A 115 -3.63 16.18 -11.45
CA THR A 115 -2.85 17.41 -11.61
C THR A 115 -2.33 17.59 -13.04
N ARG A 116 -1.99 16.49 -13.71
CA ARG A 116 -1.48 16.52 -15.10
C ARG A 116 -2.56 16.23 -16.14
N HIS A 117 -3.78 15.90 -15.71
CA HIS A 117 -4.86 15.39 -16.53
C HIS A 117 -4.36 14.34 -17.53
N SER A 118 -3.71 13.28 -17.02
CA SER A 118 -3.11 12.26 -17.88
C SER A 118 -2.95 10.92 -17.16
N TRP A 119 -3.12 9.83 -17.89
CA TRP A 119 -2.81 8.47 -17.43
C TRP A 119 -1.31 8.19 -17.49
N TYR A 120 -0.82 7.42 -16.52
CA TYR A 120 0.59 7.01 -16.47
C TYR A 120 0.76 5.64 -15.81
N ALA A 121 1.89 5.00 -16.08
CA ALA A 121 2.34 3.80 -15.38
C ALA A 121 3.78 3.97 -14.90
N ARG A 122 4.06 3.41 -13.72
CA ARG A 122 5.38 3.46 -13.08
C ARG A 122 5.75 2.11 -12.50
N TRP A 123 6.93 1.64 -12.89
CA TRP A 123 7.59 0.49 -12.28
C TRP A 123 8.72 1.01 -11.42
N HIS A 124 8.77 0.55 -10.17
CA HIS A 124 9.73 1.03 -9.19
C HIS A 124 10.70 -0.09 -8.78
N ARG A 125 11.83 0.30 -8.20
CA ARG A 125 12.81 -0.60 -7.59
C ARG A 125 13.42 -1.60 -8.58
N ILE A 126 13.81 -1.11 -9.75
CA ILE A 126 14.50 -1.91 -10.78
C ILE A 126 16.01 -1.68 -10.65
N LYS A 127 16.79 -2.72 -10.38
CA LYS A 127 18.23 -2.61 -10.09
C LYS A 127 19.09 -2.88 -11.33
N PHE A 128 18.99 -2.02 -12.35
CA PHE A 128 19.77 -2.16 -13.60
C PHE A 128 21.29 -2.24 -13.38
N ASN A 129 21.81 -1.52 -12.39
CA ASN A 129 23.24 -1.38 -12.13
C ASN A 129 23.89 -2.53 -11.35
N LEU A 130 23.12 -3.49 -10.85
CA LEU A 130 23.66 -4.63 -10.09
C LEU A 130 23.84 -5.90 -10.93
N ALA A 131 23.55 -5.85 -12.23
CA ALA A 131 23.63 -7.00 -13.14
C ALA A 131 22.94 -8.26 -12.58
N CYS A 132 21.88 -8.09 -11.80
CA CYS A 132 21.20 -9.16 -11.09
C CYS A 132 20.24 -9.97 -11.99
N PHE A 133 19.91 -9.45 -13.16
CA PHE A 133 19.10 -10.10 -14.18
C PHE A 133 19.65 -9.82 -15.58
N ASP A 134 19.30 -10.68 -16.53
CA ASP A 134 19.67 -10.58 -17.94
C ASP A 134 18.51 -9.99 -18.77
N GLU A 135 17.27 -10.25 -18.35
CA GLU A 135 16.06 -9.72 -18.99
C GLU A 135 15.12 -9.07 -17.96
N LEU A 136 14.45 -7.99 -18.39
CA LEU A 136 13.40 -7.33 -17.62
C LEU A 136 12.07 -7.44 -18.36
N PHE A 137 11.11 -8.12 -17.76
CA PHE A 137 9.73 -8.12 -18.24
C PHE A 137 8.87 -7.15 -17.43
N LEU A 138 8.14 -6.31 -18.14
CA LEU A 138 7.16 -5.39 -17.56
C LEU A 138 5.75 -5.89 -17.88
N ALA A 139 4.96 -6.16 -16.85
CA ALA A 139 3.52 -6.30 -16.97
C ALA A 139 2.87 -4.92 -16.85
N PHE A 140 2.37 -4.40 -17.96
CA PHE A 140 1.60 -3.17 -18.04
C PHE A 140 0.11 -3.50 -17.93
N HIS A 141 -0.43 -3.32 -16.72
CA HIS A 141 -1.83 -3.56 -16.42
C HIS A 141 -2.64 -2.29 -16.70
N SER A 142 -3.58 -2.39 -17.63
CA SER A 142 -4.56 -1.38 -18.01
C SER A 142 -5.97 -1.93 -17.78
N PRO A 143 -7.02 -1.10 -17.75
CA PRO A 143 -8.39 -1.59 -17.55
C PRO A 143 -8.75 -2.77 -18.48
N GLY A 144 -8.99 -3.94 -17.90
CA GLY A 144 -9.41 -5.15 -18.62
C GLY A 144 -8.32 -5.91 -19.36
N GLN A 145 -7.07 -5.42 -19.40
CA GLN A 145 -5.97 -6.07 -20.13
C GLN A 145 -4.60 -5.91 -19.45
N VAL A 146 -3.73 -6.89 -19.65
CA VAL A 146 -2.33 -6.85 -19.25
C VAL A 146 -1.44 -7.08 -20.48
N ASP A 147 -0.57 -6.12 -20.78
CA ASP A 147 0.46 -6.23 -21.80
C ASP A 147 1.78 -6.67 -21.17
N ILE A 148 2.41 -7.69 -21.76
CA ILE A 148 3.72 -8.19 -21.36
C ILE A 148 4.75 -7.63 -22.33
N ILE A 149 5.74 -6.94 -21.79
CA ILE A 149 6.74 -6.20 -22.58
C ILE A 149 8.13 -6.62 -22.11
N LEU A 150 8.97 -7.08 -23.02
CA LEU A 150 10.41 -7.22 -22.79
C LEU A 150 11.02 -5.82 -22.91
N HIS A 151 11.56 -5.31 -21.80
CA HIS A 151 12.13 -3.96 -21.71
C HIS A 151 13.61 -3.97 -22.11
N ASP A 152 14.05 -2.87 -22.72
CA ASP A 152 15.41 -2.73 -23.26
C ASP A 152 16.45 -2.19 -22.28
N GLY A 153 16.06 -1.92 -21.04
CA GLY A 153 16.92 -1.34 -20.02
C GLY A 153 17.15 0.17 -20.13
N HIS A 154 16.57 0.84 -21.11
CA HIS A 154 16.81 2.27 -21.38
C HIS A 154 15.53 3.10 -21.45
N ALA A 155 14.50 2.63 -22.16
CA ALA A 155 13.30 3.39 -22.45
C ALA A 155 12.55 3.78 -21.17
N GLY A 156 12.27 5.08 -20.99
CA GLY A 156 11.49 5.58 -19.85
C GLY A 156 12.18 5.44 -18.49
N VAL A 157 13.46 5.04 -18.43
CA VAL A 157 14.23 4.97 -17.18
C VAL A 157 14.53 6.38 -16.70
N SER A 158 14.07 6.73 -15.49
CA SER A 158 14.34 8.04 -14.92
C SER A 158 15.80 8.16 -14.47
N SER A 159 16.47 9.25 -14.83
CA SER A 159 17.81 9.60 -14.32
C SER A 159 17.82 9.95 -12.83
N TRP A 160 16.70 10.48 -12.32
CA TRP A 160 16.52 10.87 -10.92
C TRP A 160 16.46 9.70 -9.93
N GLY A 161 16.22 8.47 -10.41
CA GLY A 161 16.19 7.25 -9.60
C GLY A 161 17.57 6.73 -9.17
N SER A 162 18.66 7.30 -9.67
CA SER A 162 20.04 6.89 -9.36
C SER A 162 20.49 7.16 -7.90
N ARG A 163 19.65 7.83 -7.09
CA ARG A 163 20.10 8.42 -5.82
C ARG A 163 20.48 7.44 -4.71
N THR A 164 20.14 6.15 -4.79
CA THR A 164 20.79 5.10 -3.97
C THR A 164 20.68 3.73 -4.64
N THR A 165 21.76 2.94 -4.63
CA THR A 165 21.79 1.52 -5.05
C THR A 165 20.69 0.68 -4.38
N ALA A 166 20.26 1.08 -3.18
CA ALA A 166 19.23 0.40 -2.41
C ALA A 166 17.81 0.54 -3.00
N LEU A 167 17.46 1.72 -3.54
CA LEU A 167 16.11 2.00 -4.01
C LEU A 167 15.86 1.55 -5.45
N GLY A 168 16.91 1.42 -6.26
CA GLY A 168 16.82 1.08 -7.68
C GLY A 168 16.20 2.20 -8.53
N HIS A 169 16.16 1.96 -9.84
CA HIS A 169 15.61 2.86 -10.84
C HIS A 169 14.07 2.79 -10.91
N MET A 170 13.49 3.81 -11.52
CA MET A 170 12.08 3.87 -11.90
C MET A 170 11.96 3.92 -13.42
N VAL A 171 11.08 3.11 -13.98
CA VAL A 171 10.63 3.21 -15.37
C VAL A 171 9.25 3.86 -15.35
N SER A 172 9.03 4.89 -16.18
CA SER A 172 7.75 5.60 -16.22
C SER A 172 7.37 5.98 -17.64
N PHE A 173 6.10 5.76 -17.97
CA PHE A 173 5.49 6.25 -19.20
C PHE A 173 4.17 6.93 -18.88
N ALA A 174 3.80 7.95 -19.65
CA ALA A 174 2.55 8.68 -19.51
C ALA A 174 1.93 8.93 -20.89
N ALA A 175 0.61 8.95 -20.97
CA ALA A 175 -0.14 9.36 -22.15
C ALA A 175 0.05 10.86 -22.42
N GLY A 176 -0.55 11.38 -23.49
CA GLY A 176 -0.75 12.82 -23.66
C GLY A 176 -1.58 13.43 -22.52
N ARG A 177 -1.56 14.76 -22.41
CA ARG A 177 -2.50 15.48 -21.52
C ARG A 177 -3.90 15.45 -22.13
N ALA A 178 -4.92 15.54 -21.29
CA ALA A 178 -6.33 15.54 -21.66
C ALA A 178 -6.78 14.30 -22.46
N ILE A 179 -6.11 13.17 -22.25
CA ILE A 179 -6.54 11.86 -22.77
C ILE A 179 -7.23 11.13 -21.64
N ASP A 180 -8.54 11.33 -21.51
CA ASP A 180 -9.30 10.80 -20.37
C ASP A 180 -9.69 9.33 -20.58
N ASP A 181 -9.87 8.92 -21.84
CA ASP A 181 -10.16 7.53 -22.21
C ASP A 181 -8.96 6.60 -21.91
N PRO A 182 -9.11 5.61 -21.01
CA PRO A 182 -8.02 4.69 -20.68
C PRO A 182 -7.58 3.84 -21.88
N ALA A 183 -8.46 3.49 -22.83
CA ALA A 183 -8.06 2.67 -23.96
C ALA A 183 -7.11 3.42 -24.91
N ASN A 184 -7.43 4.66 -25.26
CA ASN A 184 -6.54 5.56 -26.01
C ASN A 184 -5.24 5.84 -25.24
N ALA A 185 -5.33 6.11 -23.94
CA ALA A 185 -4.15 6.33 -23.11
C ALA A 185 -3.19 5.12 -23.10
N ARG A 186 -3.73 3.91 -22.98
CA ARG A 186 -2.97 2.66 -23.09
C ARG A 186 -2.25 2.57 -24.43
N GLN A 187 -2.93 2.83 -25.55
CA GLN A 187 -2.31 2.80 -26.88
C GLN A 187 -1.17 3.80 -27.00
N GLN A 188 -1.33 5.03 -26.49
CA GLN A 188 -0.26 6.02 -26.51
C GLN A 188 0.94 5.63 -25.64
N ILE A 189 0.68 5.03 -24.47
CA ILE A 189 1.74 4.52 -23.60
C ILE A 189 2.49 3.39 -24.29
N LEU A 190 1.78 2.41 -24.89
CA LEU A 190 2.40 1.33 -25.65
C LEU A 190 3.20 1.85 -26.84
N ALA A 191 2.66 2.80 -27.61
CA ALA A 191 3.37 3.41 -28.72
C ALA A 191 4.67 4.11 -28.26
N LYS A 192 4.67 4.73 -27.07
CA LYS A 192 5.87 5.32 -26.45
C LYS A 192 6.86 4.27 -25.96
N MET A 193 6.39 3.14 -25.43
CA MET A 193 7.24 2.03 -25.00
C MET A 193 7.89 1.32 -26.19
N LEU A 194 7.16 1.18 -27.29
CA LEU A 194 7.55 0.42 -28.49
C LEU A 194 8.05 1.31 -29.64
N GLN A 195 8.54 2.52 -29.32
CA GLN A 195 9.05 3.43 -30.36
C GLN A 195 10.19 2.75 -31.15
N PRO A 196 10.34 3.05 -32.46
CA PRO A 196 11.36 2.40 -33.29
C PRO A 196 12.81 2.60 -32.82
N SER A 197 13.08 3.66 -32.07
CA SER A 197 14.39 3.93 -31.48
C SER A 197 14.69 3.10 -30.23
N GLY A 198 13.66 2.48 -29.62
CA GLY A 198 13.79 1.58 -28.49
C GLY A 198 13.90 0.12 -28.95
N LEU A 199 14.46 -0.73 -28.09
CA LEU A 199 14.53 -2.17 -28.31
C LEU A 199 13.49 -2.94 -27.51
N CYS A 200 12.55 -2.24 -26.87
CA CYS A 200 11.44 -2.86 -26.17
C CYS A 200 10.58 -3.68 -27.14
N LYS A 201 10.19 -4.89 -26.73
CA LYS A 201 9.36 -5.79 -27.54
C LYS A 201 8.07 -6.10 -26.83
N HIS A 202 6.96 -5.92 -27.53
CA HIS A 202 5.67 -6.43 -27.06
C HIS A 202 5.66 -7.95 -27.21
N PHE A 203 5.33 -8.65 -26.14
CA PHE A 203 5.45 -10.10 -26.06
C PHE A 203 4.08 -10.78 -26.08
N ALA A 204 3.13 -10.25 -25.32
CA ALA A 204 1.77 -10.79 -25.25
C ALA A 204 0.79 -9.73 -24.75
N THR A 205 -0.49 -9.87 -25.11
CA THR A 205 -1.61 -9.19 -24.45
C THR A 205 -2.54 -10.27 -23.88
N LEU A 206 -2.88 -10.13 -22.60
CA LEU A 206 -3.81 -11.01 -21.89
C LEU A 206 -5.02 -10.22 -21.47
N SER A 207 -6.23 -10.75 -21.66
CA SER A 207 -7.42 -10.14 -21.04
C SER A 207 -7.44 -10.44 -19.54
N CYS A 208 -8.01 -9.55 -18.72
CA CYS A 208 -8.16 -9.81 -17.29
C CYS A 208 -9.09 -10.99 -17.00
N THR A 209 -9.98 -11.35 -17.94
CA THR A 209 -10.79 -12.58 -17.85
C THR A 209 -9.90 -13.83 -17.91
N SER A 210 -8.88 -13.85 -18.76
CA SER A 210 -7.90 -14.95 -18.83
C SER A 210 -6.98 -15.01 -17.59
N LEU A 211 -6.97 -13.98 -16.74
CA LEU A 211 -6.22 -13.96 -15.49
C LEU A 211 -7.05 -14.41 -14.28
N SER A 212 -8.36 -14.65 -14.46
CA SER A 212 -9.28 -15.00 -13.37
C SER A 212 -8.85 -16.24 -12.60
N GLU A 213 -8.32 -17.26 -13.30
CA GLU A 213 -7.76 -18.47 -12.68
C GLU A 213 -6.54 -18.13 -11.82
N PHE A 214 -5.61 -17.30 -12.30
CA PHE A 214 -4.44 -16.90 -11.50
C PHE A 214 -4.84 -16.09 -10.28
N VAL A 215 -5.87 -15.25 -10.40
CA VAL A 215 -6.45 -14.50 -9.29
C VAL A 215 -7.07 -15.46 -8.27
N ALA A 216 -7.88 -16.42 -8.72
CA ALA A 216 -8.50 -17.41 -7.86
C ALA A 216 -7.47 -18.27 -7.12
N ASP A 217 -6.46 -18.77 -7.82
CA ASP A 217 -5.33 -19.52 -7.24
C ASP A 217 -4.58 -18.69 -6.20
N GLU A 218 -4.37 -17.41 -6.47
CA GLU A 218 -3.65 -16.52 -5.55
C GLU A 218 -4.47 -16.22 -4.30
N LEU A 219 -5.77 -16.00 -4.45
CA LEU A 219 -6.70 -15.83 -3.34
C LEU A 219 -6.83 -17.12 -2.51
N ALA A 220 -6.73 -18.29 -3.14
CA ALA A 220 -6.78 -19.59 -2.47
C ALA A 220 -5.47 -19.95 -1.73
N ARG A 221 -4.30 -19.56 -2.26
CA ARG A 221 -2.99 -19.83 -1.63
C ARG A 221 -2.78 -19.10 -0.32
N GLU A 222 -3.38 -17.94 -0.15
CA GLU A 222 -3.30 -17.22 1.12
C GLU A 222 -4.55 -17.48 1.96
N SER A 223 -4.35 -17.69 3.26
CA SER A 223 -5.41 -17.52 4.28
C SER A 223 -5.97 -16.08 4.31
N SER A 224 -5.53 -15.22 3.40
CA SER A 224 -6.17 -13.99 2.99
C SER A 224 -7.62 -14.18 2.57
N TYR A 225 -8.06 -15.34 2.05
CA TYR A 225 -9.50 -15.54 1.81
C TYR A 225 -10.32 -15.36 3.09
N PHE A 226 -9.86 -15.94 4.20
CA PHE A 226 -10.50 -15.78 5.50
C PHE A 226 -10.49 -14.32 5.97
N ALA A 227 -9.37 -13.61 5.84
CA ALA A 227 -9.31 -12.19 6.22
C ALA A 227 -10.05 -11.25 5.26
N LEU A 228 -10.22 -11.62 3.99
CA LEU A 228 -10.95 -10.85 2.99
C LEU A 228 -12.46 -11.03 3.17
N SER A 229 -12.92 -12.26 3.43
CA SER A 229 -14.34 -12.53 3.66
C SER A 229 -14.88 -11.78 4.89
N CYS A 230 -14.06 -11.60 5.94
CA CYS A 230 -14.41 -10.77 7.09
C CYS A 230 -14.68 -9.30 6.75
N TYR A 231 -14.29 -8.81 5.57
CA TYR A 231 -14.51 -7.43 5.14
C TYR A 231 -15.54 -7.31 4.01
N SER A 232 -16.22 -8.40 3.65
CA SER A 232 -17.29 -8.35 2.66
C SER A 232 -18.40 -7.40 3.13
N GLY A 233 -18.75 -6.42 2.30
CA GLY A 233 -19.76 -5.40 2.62
C GLY A 233 -19.31 -4.32 3.62
N ILE A 234 -18.06 -4.35 4.10
CA ILE A 234 -17.56 -3.35 5.03
C ILE A 234 -17.16 -2.08 4.27
N PRO A 235 -17.53 -0.87 4.74
CA PRO A 235 -17.14 0.38 4.09
C PRO A 235 -15.63 0.46 3.86
N LEU A 236 -15.20 0.93 2.70
CA LEU A 236 -13.78 1.08 2.30
C LEU A 236 -13.00 -0.24 2.10
N ALA A 237 -13.63 -1.41 2.18
CA ALA A 237 -12.95 -2.69 2.04
C ALA A 237 -12.31 -2.86 0.66
N ASP A 238 -13.03 -2.46 -0.39
CA ASP A 238 -12.64 -2.56 -1.80
C ASP A 238 -11.69 -1.44 -2.24
N LEU A 239 -11.49 -0.43 -1.40
CA LEU A 239 -10.53 0.62 -1.70
C LEU A 239 -9.10 0.10 -1.58
N SER A 240 -8.24 0.60 -2.47
CA SER A 240 -6.79 0.44 -2.34
C SER A 240 -6.31 0.94 -0.98
N HIS A 241 -5.17 0.45 -0.51
CA HIS A 241 -4.59 0.88 0.77
C HIS A 241 -4.46 2.40 0.87
N SER A 242 -3.94 3.05 -0.18
CA SER A 242 -3.75 4.51 -0.19
C SER A 242 -5.07 5.27 -0.20
N ALA A 243 -6.03 4.85 -1.02
CA ALA A 243 -7.35 5.50 -1.06
C ALA A 243 -8.08 5.35 0.28
N ARG A 244 -8.06 4.15 0.88
CA ARG A 244 -8.64 3.92 2.21
C ARG A 244 -7.95 4.79 3.28
N ALA A 245 -6.61 4.89 3.26
CA ALA A 245 -5.89 5.70 4.23
C ALA A 245 -6.30 7.18 4.18
N LEU A 246 -6.46 7.76 2.98
CA LEU A 246 -6.94 9.13 2.80
C LEU A 246 -8.36 9.33 3.38
N ARG A 247 -9.29 8.38 3.14
CA ARG A 247 -10.65 8.46 3.72
C ARG A 247 -10.64 8.37 5.23
N LEU A 248 -9.84 7.46 5.77
CA LEU A 248 -9.73 7.32 7.23
C LEU A 248 -9.09 8.57 7.87
N GLN A 249 -8.20 9.27 7.15
CA GLN A 249 -7.63 10.55 7.58
C GLN A 249 -8.67 11.67 7.59
N GLU A 250 -9.52 11.77 6.56
CA GLU A 250 -10.66 12.71 6.53
C GLU A 250 -11.60 12.47 7.72
N VAL A 251 -11.93 11.21 8.00
CA VAL A 251 -12.73 10.82 9.17
C VAL A 251 -12.04 11.21 10.49
N ALA A 252 -10.74 10.97 10.61
CA ALA A 252 -9.98 11.33 11.81
C ALA A 252 -9.94 12.84 12.05
N LEU A 253 -9.82 13.66 10.99
CA LEU A 253 -9.89 15.11 11.09
C LEU A 253 -11.28 15.58 11.56
N VAL A 254 -12.36 14.97 11.07
CA VAL A 254 -13.71 15.27 11.56
C VAL A 254 -13.85 14.91 13.04
N ILE A 255 -13.32 13.77 13.47
CA ILE A 255 -13.26 13.39 14.90
C ILE A 255 -12.49 14.43 15.70
N ASP A 256 -11.36 14.93 15.20
CA ASP A 256 -10.55 15.93 15.90
C ASP A 256 -11.31 17.26 16.08
N LYS A 257 -12.02 17.71 15.04
CA LYS A 257 -12.91 18.87 15.10
C LYS A 257 -14.03 18.69 16.13
N MET A 258 -14.58 17.47 16.27
CA MET A 258 -15.59 17.17 17.28
C MET A 258 -15.02 17.19 18.71
N LEU A 259 -13.80 16.70 18.89
CA LEU A 259 -13.11 16.68 20.19
C LEU A 259 -12.62 18.07 20.62
N HIS A 260 -12.36 18.95 19.65
CA HIS A 260 -11.82 20.30 19.88
C HIS A 260 -12.63 21.36 19.12
N PRO A 261 -13.89 21.60 19.52
CA PRO A 261 -14.81 22.47 18.77
C PRO A 261 -14.40 23.95 18.74
N CYS A 262 -13.52 24.38 19.64
CA CYS A 262 -13.00 25.75 19.71
C CYS A 262 -11.62 25.91 19.04
N SER A 263 -11.05 24.83 18.50
CA SER A 263 -9.75 24.86 17.84
C SER A 263 -9.85 25.30 16.39
N THR A 264 -8.76 25.90 15.92
CA THR A 264 -8.52 26.21 14.51
C THR A 264 -7.82 25.05 13.83
N PHE A 265 -8.22 24.76 12.59
CA PHE A 265 -7.67 23.65 11.81
C PHE A 265 -7.17 24.12 10.45
N SER A 266 -6.00 23.64 10.04
CA SER A 266 -5.50 23.80 8.67
C SER A 266 -4.92 22.49 8.17
N LEU A 267 -5.06 22.24 6.87
CA LEU A 267 -4.41 21.11 6.21
C LEU A 267 -2.97 21.50 5.89
N ASP A 268 -2.03 20.58 6.12
CA ASP A 268 -0.67 20.76 5.64
C ASP A 268 -0.67 20.62 4.11
N ASP A 269 -0.25 21.67 3.40
CA ASP A 269 -0.14 21.65 1.94
C ASP A 269 1.12 20.88 1.46
N GLY A 270 1.92 20.39 2.41
CA GLY A 270 3.12 19.59 2.17
C GLY A 270 4.30 20.43 1.66
N SER A 271 4.26 21.76 1.81
CA SER A 271 5.23 22.66 1.18
C SER A 271 6.60 22.72 1.86
N PHE A 272 6.77 22.30 3.13
CA PHE A 272 8.06 22.48 3.84
C PHE A 272 8.46 21.35 4.81
N GLY A 273 8.67 20.13 4.30
CA GLY A 273 9.62 19.17 4.89
C GLY A 273 9.28 18.51 6.24
N ALA A 274 8.18 18.89 6.90
CA ALA A 274 7.63 18.19 8.07
C ALA A 274 6.16 17.87 7.79
N HIS A 275 5.87 16.61 7.49
CA HIS A 275 4.55 16.14 7.07
C HIS A 275 3.74 15.79 8.31
N ALA A 276 2.88 16.71 8.73
CA ALA A 276 1.72 16.37 9.54
C ALA A 276 0.52 16.22 8.59
N ASP A 277 -0.51 15.50 9.00
CA ASP A 277 -1.73 15.39 8.19
C ASP A 277 -2.62 16.63 8.35
N TRP A 278 -2.58 17.29 9.53
CA TRP A 278 -3.20 18.59 9.78
C TRP A 278 -2.55 19.32 10.96
N LEU A 279 -2.86 20.62 11.07
CA LEU A 279 -2.53 21.45 12.22
C LEU A 279 -3.79 21.75 13.04
N ARG A 280 -3.70 21.63 14.37
CA ARG A 280 -4.73 22.02 15.34
C ARG A 280 -4.16 23.05 16.31
N ASP A 281 -4.52 24.33 16.17
CA ASP A 281 -3.93 25.43 16.96
C ASP A 281 -2.39 25.47 16.92
N GLY A 282 -1.82 25.17 15.75
CA GLY A 282 -0.36 25.06 15.56
C GLY A 282 0.26 23.72 15.97
N LEU A 283 -0.50 22.84 16.63
CA LEU A 283 -0.08 21.48 16.95
C LEU A 283 -0.12 20.61 15.70
N LYS A 284 1.00 19.94 15.39
CA LYS A 284 1.13 19.02 14.26
C LYS A 284 0.57 17.65 14.59
N VAL A 285 -0.53 17.26 13.93
CA VAL A 285 -1.16 15.95 14.11
C VAL A 285 -0.87 15.05 12.91
N GLU A 286 -0.27 13.90 13.16
CA GLU A 286 -0.07 12.83 12.18
C GLU A 286 -1.09 11.72 12.41
N PHE A 287 -1.71 11.21 11.36
CA PHE A 287 -2.63 10.08 11.40
C PHE A 287 -2.12 8.90 10.59
N LYS A 288 -1.90 7.77 11.26
CA LYS A 288 -1.63 6.49 10.60
C LYS A 288 -2.81 5.55 10.76
N SER A 289 -3.24 4.95 9.66
CA SER A 289 -4.22 3.88 9.69
C SER A 289 -3.59 2.52 9.42
N SER A 290 -4.23 1.47 9.93
CA SER A 290 -3.89 0.08 9.63
C SER A 290 -5.15 -0.78 9.59
N ARG A 291 -5.18 -1.74 8.67
CA ARG A 291 -6.24 -2.75 8.57
C ARG A 291 -5.88 -3.94 9.47
N LEU A 292 -6.85 -4.45 10.23
CA LEU A 292 -6.72 -5.73 10.92
C LEU A 292 -6.53 -6.85 9.87
N SER A 293 -5.41 -7.55 9.94
CA SER A 293 -5.01 -8.53 8.92
C SER A 293 -4.57 -9.83 9.55
N TRP A 294 -4.90 -10.96 8.92
CA TRP A 294 -4.42 -12.28 9.34
C TRP A 294 -2.98 -12.49 8.84
N ASN A 295 -2.11 -12.94 9.73
CA ASN A 295 -0.77 -13.40 9.43
C ASN A 295 -0.76 -14.92 9.46
N SER A 296 -0.72 -15.53 8.29
CA SER A 296 -0.73 -16.98 8.12
C SER A 296 0.49 -17.66 8.74
N THR A 297 1.68 -17.07 8.60
CA THR A 297 2.93 -17.62 9.12
C THR A 297 2.94 -17.64 10.64
N ALA A 298 2.53 -16.54 11.28
CA ALA A 298 2.46 -16.45 12.74
C ALA A 298 1.12 -16.89 13.31
N ARG A 299 0.20 -17.38 12.46
CA ARG A 299 -1.20 -17.73 12.76
C ARG A 299 -1.86 -16.77 13.74
N ASN A 300 -1.82 -15.47 13.47
CA ASN A 300 -2.46 -14.47 14.33
C ASN A 300 -2.99 -13.28 13.55
N TRP A 301 -3.97 -12.57 14.10
CA TRP A 301 -4.36 -11.26 13.60
C TRP A 301 -3.38 -10.19 14.05
N ARG A 302 -3.15 -9.18 13.22
CA ARG A 302 -2.25 -8.06 13.52
C ARG A 302 -2.66 -6.77 12.81
N CYS A 303 -2.20 -5.67 13.36
CA CYS A 303 -2.14 -4.39 12.68
C CYS A 303 -0.70 -3.86 12.69
N GLN A 304 -0.35 -3.16 11.62
CA GLN A 304 0.96 -2.54 11.47
C GLN A 304 0.78 -1.13 10.89
N PHE A 305 1.19 -0.14 11.66
CA PHE A 305 1.30 1.25 11.23
C PHE A 305 2.75 1.47 10.78
N ARG A 306 2.96 2.10 9.62
CA ARG A 306 4.28 2.21 8.99
C ARG A 306 4.63 3.66 8.67
N ARG A 307 5.91 3.92 8.44
CA ARG A 307 6.45 5.21 8.01
C ARG A 307 6.16 6.34 8.99
N ILE A 308 6.37 6.04 10.27
CA ILE A 308 6.20 7.02 11.35
C ILE A 308 7.55 7.70 11.60
N LYS A 309 7.61 9.01 11.42
CA LYS A 309 8.84 9.80 11.58
C LYS A 309 8.90 10.41 12.98
N PHE A 310 9.31 9.60 13.96
CA PHE A 310 9.63 10.10 15.30
C PHE A 310 10.88 10.99 15.27
N ALA A 311 11.09 11.78 16.33
CA ALA A 311 12.36 12.47 16.54
C ALA A 311 13.50 11.45 16.58
N SER A 312 14.57 11.70 15.83
CA SER A 312 15.77 10.87 15.85
C SER A 312 16.86 11.58 16.66
N SER A 313 17.32 10.90 17.70
CA SER A 313 18.48 11.29 18.52
C SER A 313 19.71 10.45 18.14
N SER A 314 19.90 10.13 16.86
CA SER A 314 21.11 9.41 16.44
C SER A 314 22.32 10.31 16.72
N PRO A 315 23.36 9.84 17.44
CA PRO A 315 24.54 10.64 17.73
C PRO A 315 25.30 11.07 16.45
N ASP A 316 25.13 10.32 15.36
CA ASP A 316 25.82 10.57 14.08
C ASP A 316 25.01 11.44 13.11
N CYS A 317 23.76 11.76 13.42
CA CYS A 317 22.91 12.64 12.60
C CYS A 317 22.47 13.84 13.43
N GLN A 318 22.47 15.04 12.82
CA GLN A 318 21.91 16.23 13.47
C GLN A 318 20.51 15.91 14.01
N ALA A 319 20.30 16.19 15.31
CA ALA A 319 19.05 15.88 15.99
C ALA A 319 17.87 16.43 15.16
N ARG A 320 17.03 15.53 14.68
CA ARG A 320 15.86 15.93 13.89
C ARG A 320 14.66 16.04 14.80
N PRO A 321 13.96 17.19 14.81
CA PRO A 321 12.69 17.29 15.52
C PRO A 321 11.71 16.26 14.94
N ALA A 322 10.78 15.79 15.78
CA ALA A 322 9.69 14.94 15.29
C ALA A 322 8.91 15.68 14.19
N ALA A 323 8.42 14.92 13.20
CA ALA A 323 7.60 15.51 12.14
C ALA A 323 6.24 16.02 12.66
N PHE A 324 5.83 15.54 13.84
CA PHE A 324 4.54 15.80 14.46
C PHE A 324 4.67 15.92 15.99
N ASP A 325 3.68 16.55 16.61
CA ASP A 325 3.54 16.68 18.05
C ASP A 325 2.61 15.59 18.62
N GLU A 326 1.59 15.20 17.85
CA GLU A 326 0.67 14.11 18.19
C GLU A 326 0.62 13.06 17.07
N LEU A 327 0.56 11.77 17.46
CA LEU A 327 0.31 10.66 16.54
C LEU A 327 -1.02 10.01 16.87
N TRP A 328 -1.91 9.97 15.90
CA TRP A 328 -3.19 9.29 15.95
C TRP A 328 -3.13 7.99 15.14
N LEU A 329 -3.70 6.91 15.69
CA LEU A 329 -3.72 5.57 15.10
C LEU A 329 -5.16 5.15 14.82
N GLY A 330 -5.49 4.91 13.55
CA GLY A 330 -6.79 4.37 13.12
C GLY A 330 -6.72 2.87 12.83
N LEU A 331 -7.36 2.05 13.66
CA LEU A 331 -7.48 0.61 13.46
C LEU A 331 -8.79 0.28 12.72
N TYR A 332 -8.67 -0.05 11.43
CA TYR A 332 -9.79 -0.43 10.57
C TYR A 332 -10.05 -1.94 10.64
N SER A 333 -11.21 -2.34 11.17
CA SER A 333 -11.58 -3.73 11.46
C SER A 333 -12.94 -4.10 10.86
N PRO A 334 -13.35 -5.39 10.84
CA PRO A 334 -14.71 -5.78 10.49
C PRO A 334 -15.81 -5.18 11.40
N ARG A 335 -15.48 -4.81 12.64
CA ARG A 335 -16.43 -4.22 13.59
C ARG A 335 -16.58 -2.71 13.48
N GLY A 336 -15.57 -2.03 12.97
CA GLY A 336 -15.51 -0.57 13.02
C GLY A 336 -14.13 0.02 12.79
N LEU A 337 -14.07 1.35 12.86
CA LEU A 337 -12.84 2.12 13.01
C LEU A 337 -12.64 2.45 14.49
N THR A 338 -11.47 2.11 15.04
CA THR A 338 -11.08 2.59 16.37
C THR A 338 -9.92 3.56 16.26
N VAL A 339 -10.05 4.75 16.84
CA VAL A 339 -9.04 5.82 16.77
C VAL A 339 -8.40 6.04 18.14
N PHE A 340 -7.06 6.00 18.19
CA PHE A 340 -6.27 6.21 19.40
C PHE A 340 -5.31 7.39 19.24
N GLN A 341 -5.04 8.12 20.32
CA GLN A 341 -3.83 8.92 20.46
C GLN A 341 -2.72 8.02 21.01
N TYR A 342 -1.60 7.93 20.30
CA TYR A 342 -0.49 7.04 20.65
C TYR A 342 0.32 7.57 21.84
N GLY A 343 0.57 6.71 22.83
CA GLY A 343 1.30 7.05 24.07
C GLY A 343 2.83 7.04 23.97
N GLY A 344 3.40 6.76 22.80
CA GLY A 344 4.80 7.06 22.50
C GLY A 344 5.84 5.94 22.68
N ARG A 345 5.50 4.69 23.05
CA ARG A 345 6.54 3.64 23.25
C ARG A 345 6.17 2.22 22.79
N PHE A 346 4.90 1.85 22.79
CA PHE A 346 4.51 0.46 22.60
C PHE A 346 4.49 -0.01 21.15
N GLY A 347 5.11 -1.16 20.90
CA GLY A 347 5.10 -1.82 19.59
C GLY A 347 5.95 -1.11 18.53
N CYS A 348 6.70 -0.06 18.89
CA CYS A 348 7.60 0.63 17.98
C CYS A 348 8.78 -0.26 17.60
N SER A 349 9.01 -0.47 16.30
CA SER A 349 10.16 -1.21 15.79
C SER A 349 11.44 -0.41 15.94
N THR A 350 12.50 -1.04 16.43
CA THR A 350 13.88 -0.49 16.42
C THR A 350 14.53 -0.60 15.04
N ALA A 351 14.07 -1.52 14.19
CA ALA A 351 14.59 -1.73 12.84
C ALA A 351 14.36 -0.55 11.85
N GLY A 352 13.64 0.51 12.27
CA GLY A 352 13.46 1.73 11.48
C GLY A 352 14.49 2.84 11.77
N VAL A 353 15.42 2.61 12.71
CA VAL A 353 16.41 3.61 13.13
C VAL A 353 17.49 3.83 12.06
N GLU A 354 17.81 2.80 11.26
CA GLU A 354 18.96 2.84 10.34
C GLU A 354 18.71 3.55 9.01
N THR A 355 17.45 3.80 8.62
CA THR A 355 17.18 4.56 7.39
C THR A 355 16.08 5.60 7.57
N ASP A 356 16.49 6.87 7.53
CA ASP A 356 15.62 8.06 7.55
C ASP A 356 14.43 8.00 6.56
N LEU A 357 14.56 7.17 5.51
CA LEU A 357 13.59 7.04 4.43
C LEU A 357 12.39 6.16 4.79
N GLU A 358 12.56 5.14 5.62
CA GLU A 358 11.49 4.19 5.92
C GLU A 358 10.67 4.57 7.15
N GLY A 359 11.28 5.26 8.11
CA GLY A 359 10.68 5.61 9.40
C GLY A 359 10.38 4.39 10.27
N HIS A 360 9.75 4.62 11.41
CA HIS A 360 9.37 3.57 12.34
C HIS A 360 8.06 2.88 11.94
N SER A 361 7.88 1.66 12.45
CA SER A 361 6.61 0.97 12.41
C SER A 361 6.09 0.70 13.83
N ILE A 362 4.77 0.76 14.03
CA ILE A 362 4.13 0.27 15.25
C ILE A 362 3.43 -1.05 14.91
N PHE A 363 3.73 -2.10 15.66
CA PHE A 363 3.18 -3.44 15.46
C PHE A 363 2.39 -3.90 16.68
N VAL A 364 1.16 -4.36 16.46
CA VAL A 364 0.35 -4.99 17.52
C VAL A 364 -0.32 -6.25 16.97
N GLY A 365 -0.03 -7.39 17.59
CA GLY A 365 -0.62 -8.69 17.24
C GLY A 365 -1.58 -9.19 18.31
N GLY A 366 -2.59 -9.95 17.89
CA GLY A 366 -3.44 -10.78 18.74
C GLY A 366 -2.69 -12.02 19.25
N ALA A 367 -3.40 -12.88 19.98
CA ALA A 367 -2.86 -14.16 20.43
C ALA A 367 -2.58 -15.12 19.26
N HIS A 368 -1.59 -16.00 19.42
CA HIS A 368 -1.28 -17.04 18.45
C HIS A 368 -2.42 -18.06 18.37
N GLY A 369 -2.78 -18.50 17.17
CA GLY A 369 -3.88 -19.42 16.90
C GLY A 369 -5.27 -18.81 17.07
N GLN A 370 -5.40 -17.54 17.44
CA GLN A 370 -6.70 -16.90 17.62
C GLN A 370 -7.33 -16.56 16.26
N GLU A 371 -8.14 -17.45 15.71
CA GLU A 371 -8.72 -17.28 14.36
C GLU A 371 -9.90 -16.31 14.35
N CYS A 372 -10.67 -16.15 15.45
CA CYS A 372 -11.76 -15.16 15.48
C CYS A 372 -11.22 -13.72 15.46
N PRO A 373 -11.59 -12.88 14.45
CA PRO A 373 -11.12 -11.50 14.33
C PRO A 373 -11.54 -10.63 15.51
N ASP A 374 -12.74 -10.84 16.07
CA ASP A 374 -13.28 -9.99 17.14
C ASP A 374 -12.54 -10.18 18.46
N THR A 375 -12.30 -11.44 18.86
CA THR A 375 -11.49 -11.75 20.04
C THR A 375 -10.06 -11.23 19.88
N ALA A 376 -9.49 -11.34 18.68
CA ALA A 376 -8.17 -10.82 18.41
C ALA A 376 -8.13 -9.28 18.44
N LEU A 377 -9.18 -8.63 17.92
CA LEU A 377 -9.36 -7.18 17.98
C LEU A 377 -9.40 -6.72 19.44
N ASP A 378 -10.25 -7.31 20.28
CA ASP A 378 -10.35 -6.96 21.70
C ASP A 378 -8.99 -7.11 22.42
N SER A 379 -8.25 -8.17 22.11
CA SER A 379 -6.88 -8.38 22.61
C SER A 379 -5.94 -7.25 22.18
N ILE A 380 -5.98 -6.84 20.91
CA ILE A 380 -5.16 -5.75 20.35
C ILE A 380 -5.53 -4.40 20.98
N LEU A 381 -6.84 -4.10 21.10
CA LEU A 381 -7.34 -2.87 21.72
C LEU A 381 -6.90 -2.78 23.18
N GLY A 382 -7.04 -3.87 23.95
CA GLY A 382 -6.59 -3.94 25.33
C GLY A 382 -5.08 -3.75 25.48
N LYS A 383 -4.27 -4.27 24.55
CA LYS A 383 -2.81 -4.05 24.53
C LYS A 383 -2.46 -2.57 24.28
N LEU A 384 -3.13 -1.92 23.33
CA LEU A 384 -2.92 -0.49 23.05
C LEU A 384 -3.26 0.37 24.29
N GLN A 385 -4.41 0.13 24.91
CA GLN A 385 -4.86 0.89 26.08
C GLN A 385 -3.95 0.70 27.30
N ARG A 386 -3.59 -0.55 27.65
CA ARG A 386 -2.65 -0.84 28.75
C ARG A 386 -1.27 -0.21 28.55
N SER A 387 -0.93 0.08 27.31
CA SER A 387 0.33 0.70 26.93
C SER A 387 0.28 2.23 26.91
N GLY A 388 -0.80 2.83 27.44
CA GLY A 388 -0.96 4.28 27.52
C GLY A 388 -1.48 4.93 26.22
N CYS A 389 -1.91 4.15 25.22
CA CYS A 389 -2.62 4.75 24.09
C CYS A 389 -4.02 5.16 24.53
N LYS A 390 -4.38 6.42 24.34
CA LYS A 390 -5.67 6.95 24.72
C LYS A 390 -6.68 6.69 23.61
N LEU A 391 -7.76 5.98 23.93
CA LEU A 391 -8.89 5.81 23.02
C LEU A 391 -9.60 7.16 22.81
N LEU A 392 -9.77 7.57 21.55
CA LEU A 392 -10.43 8.82 21.17
C LEU A 392 -11.85 8.57 20.67
N ALA A 393 -12.02 7.61 19.77
CA ALA A 393 -13.30 7.31 19.15
C ALA A 393 -13.41 5.86 18.68
N THR A 394 -14.65 5.38 18.61
CA THR A 394 -15.05 4.14 17.92
C THR A 394 -16.20 4.44 16.96
N ILE A 395 -16.07 4.01 15.70
CA ILE A 395 -17.11 4.12 14.67
C ILE A 395 -17.58 2.71 14.33
N ALA A 396 -18.86 2.42 14.51
CA ALA A 396 -19.48 1.18 14.03
C ALA A 396 -19.92 1.32 12.56
N TRP A 397 -19.86 0.23 11.79
CA TRP A 397 -20.21 0.21 10.36
C TRP A 397 -21.71 0.23 10.08
#